data_AF-A0A7X1JA03-F1
#
_entry.id   AF-A0A7X1JA03-F1
#
_cell.length_a   1.000
_cell.length_b   1.000
_cell.length_c   1.000
_cell.angle_alpha   90.00
_cell.angle_beta   90.00
_cell.angle_gamma   90.00
#
_symmetry.space_group_name_H-M   'P 1'
#
loop_
_entity.id
_entity.type
_entity.pdbx_description
1 polymer ?
#
loop_
_entity_poly.entity_id
_entity_poly.type
_entity_poly.pdbx_seq_one_letter_code
_entity_poly.pdbx_strand_id
1 'polypeptide(L)'
;MRAAWEAATIQVGVQVPFKAYVKHLGRPFQDFLMLLGLKNTERFTTAYETAAIGSSHHSQPFPGVEQALRDIAATGCRLGVVTSKSVARARTLVESLDVPFAVLRAPGLGRGKPSPDALLLALVECGN
;
A
#
# COMPACT_ATOMS: atom_id res chain seq x y z
N MET A 1 8.56 5.84 0.39
CA MET A 1 9.03 4.44 0.25
C MET A 1 10.52 4.31 0.54
N ARG A 2 11.41 4.98 -0.19
CA ARG A 2 12.86 4.95 0.06
C ARG A 2 13.22 5.34 1.50
N ALA A 3 12.78 6.51 1.95
CA ALA A 3 13.04 6.99 3.31
C ALA A 3 12.56 6.00 4.38
N ALA A 4 11.37 5.43 4.22
CA ALA A 4 10.83 4.42 5.16
C ALA A 4 11.64 3.12 5.16
N TRP A 5 12.12 2.67 3.99
CA TRP A 5 12.99 1.52 3.88
C TRP A 5 14.33 1.77 4.58
N GLU A 6 14.98 2.90 4.28
CA GLU A 6 16.27 3.29 4.85
C GLU A 6 16.16 3.43 6.39
N ALA A 7 15.10 4.07 6.89
CA ALA A 7 14.82 4.16 8.32
C ALA A 7 14.67 2.78 8.99
N ALA A 8 13.90 1.86 8.38
CA ALA A 8 13.73 0.50 8.90
C ALA A 8 15.04 -0.30 8.91
N THR A 9 15.85 -0.16 7.85
CA THR A 9 17.16 -0.84 7.76
C THR A 9 18.12 -0.37 8.84
N ILE A 10 18.17 0.94 9.11
CA ILE A 10 18.98 1.53 10.19
C ILE A 10 18.48 1.04 11.56
N GLN A 11 17.17 1.09 11.80
CA GLN A 11 16.57 0.73 13.08
C GLN A 11 16.74 -0.75 13.45
N VAL A 12 16.74 -1.64 12.46
CA VAL A 12 16.90 -3.09 12.65
C VAL A 12 18.35 -3.55 12.49
N GLY A 13 19.24 -2.69 11.99
CA GLY A 13 20.67 -2.99 11.84
C GLY A 13 20.98 -3.91 10.66
N VAL A 14 20.29 -3.75 9.54
CA VAL A 14 20.43 -4.61 8.35
C VAL A 14 20.90 -3.80 7.16
N GLN A 15 21.82 -4.34 6.37
CA GLN A 15 22.38 -3.64 5.20
C GLN A 15 21.78 -4.17 3.90
N VAL A 16 20.49 -3.89 3.69
CA VAL A 16 19.81 -4.24 2.45
C VAL A 16 19.52 -2.98 1.63
N PRO A 17 20.12 -2.83 0.43
CA PRO A 17 19.92 -1.62 -0.37
C PRO A 17 18.48 -1.51 -0.86
N PHE A 18 17.96 -0.28 -0.94
CA PHE A 18 16.61 -0.01 -1.45
C PHE A 18 16.34 -0.62 -2.84
N LYS A 19 17.38 -0.73 -3.70
CA LYS A 19 17.27 -1.37 -5.01
C LYS A 19 16.86 -2.85 -4.93
N ALA A 20 17.24 -3.56 -3.87
CA ALA A 20 16.79 -4.93 -3.64
C ALA A 20 15.28 -4.94 -3.37
N TYR A 21 14.78 -4.04 -2.52
CA TYR A 21 13.34 -3.90 -2.25
C TYR A 21 12.51 -3.60 -3.51
N VAL A 22 12.97 -2.66 -4.35
CA VAL A 22 12.22 -2.25 -5.56
C VAL A 22 11.95 -3.41 -6.52
N LYS A 23 12.88 -4.39 -6.63
CA LYS A 23 12.73 -5.57 -7.50
C LYS A 23 11.56 -6.48 -7.12
N HIS A 24 11.03 -6.35 -5.90
CA HIS A 24 9.99 -7.22 -5.36
C HIS A 24 8.69 -6.46 -5.04
N LEU A 25 8.54 -5.22 -5.53
CA LEU A 25 7.29 -4.49 -5.40
C LEU A 25 6.11 -5.31 -5.96
N GLY A 26 5.01 -5.32 -5.21
CA GLY A 26 3.80 -6.07 -5.55
C GLY A 26 3.68 -7.46 -4.92
N ARG A 27 4.76 -8.01 -4.36
CA ARG A 27 4.71 -9.24 -3.54
C ARG A 27 4.29 -8.93 -2.09
N PRO A 28 3.77 -9.93 -1.34
CA PRO A 28 3.58 -9.78 0.09
C PRO A 28 4.90 -9.37 0.77
N PHE A 29 4.83 -8.36 1.63
CA PHE A 29 6.02 -7.74 2.21
C PHE A 29 6.84 -8.75 3.03
N GLN A 30 6.17 -9.59 3.82
CA GLN A 30 6.80 -10.61 4.66
C GLN A 30 7.56 -11.67 3.85
N ASP A 31 6.99 -12.16 2.75
CA ASP A 31 7.63 -13.14 1.87
C ASP A 31 8.99 -12.64 1.36
N PHE A 32 9.05 -11.36 0.99
CA PHE A 32 10.29 -10.75 0.57
C PHE A 32 11.30 -10.58 1.70
N LEU A 33 10.88 -10.19 2.91
CA LEU A 33 11.79 -10.09 4.06
C LEU A 33 12.42 -11.45 4.40
N MET A 34 11.65 -12.54 4.25
CA MET A 34 12.19 -13.89 4.40
C MET A 34 13.22 -14.23 3.32
N LEU A 35 12.97 -13.86 2.05
CA LEU A 35 13.94 -14.04 0.95
C LEU A 35 15.25 -13.26 1.15
N LEU A 36 15.21 -12.14 1.88
CA LEU A 36 16.40 -11.37 2.26
C LEU A 36 17.16 -11.96 3.44
N GLY A 37 16.72 -13.09 4.00
CA GLY A 37 17.34 -13.73 5.17
C GLY A 37 17.11 -12.98 6.49
N LEU A 38 16.11 -12.09 6.54
CA LEU A 38 15.79 -11.35 7.76
C LEU A 38 15.08 -12.26 8.76
N LYS A 39 15.73 -12.54 9.90
CA LYS A 39 15.17 -13.40 10.96
C LYS A 39 14.02 -12.75 11.74
N ASN A 40 14.01 -11.43 11.85
CA ASN A 40 13.00 -10.67 12.61
C ASN A 40 12.15 -9.81 11.66
N THR A 41 11.37 -10.49 10.82
CA THR A 41 10.51 -9.86 9.79
C THR A 41 9.43 -8.99 10.41
N GLU A 42 8.90 -9.35 11.59
CA GLU A 42 7.90 -8.56 12.31
C GLU A 42 8.45 -7.21 12.76
N ARG A 43 9.60 -7.18 13.46
CA ARG A 43 10.22 -5.92 13.90
C ARG A 43 10.55 -5.01 12.72
N PHE A 44 11.03 -5.59 11.62
CA PHE A 44 11.28 -4.82 10.39
C PHE A 44 9.98 -4.27 9.79
N THR A 45 8.93 -5.08 9.75
CA THR A 45 7.60 -4.66 9.24
C THR A 45 7.05 -3.49 10.05
N THR A 46 7.11 -3.58 11.38
CA THR A 46 6.68 -2.49 12.26
C THR A 46 7.50 -1.21 12.02
N ALA A 47 8.83 -1.31 11.99
CA ALA A 47 9.70 -0.16 11.73
C ALA A 47 9.40 0.50 10.38
N TYR A 48 9.23 -0.31 9.33
CA TYR A 48 8.89 0.18 7.99
C TYR A 48 7.51 0.84 7.95
N GLU A 49 6.47 0.23 8.53
CA GLU A 49 5.12 0.77 8.53
C GLU A 49 5.04 2.09 9.32
N THR A 50 5.66 2.18 10.49
CA THR A 50 5.75 3.43 11.27
C THR A 50 6.39 4.54 10.45
N ALA A 51 7.56 4.29 9.84
CA ALA A 51 8.24 5.28 9.02
C ALA A 51 7.45 5.63 7.73
N ALA A 52 6.76 4.66 7.14
CA ALA A 52 5.95 4.85 5.94
C ALA A 52 4.68 5.68 6.20
N ILE A 53 4.04 5.50 7.37
CA ILE A 53 2.89 6.30 7.80
C ILE A 53 3.36 7.72 8.14
N GLY A 54 4.43 7.88 8.94
CA GLY A 54 4.95 9.20 9.32
C GLY A 54 5.44 10.04 8.14
N SER A 55 5.83 9.39 7.04
CA SER A 55 6.22 10.07 5.80
C SER A 55 5.11 10.15 4.75
N SER A 56 3.90 9.66 5.02
CA SER A 56 2.80 9.56 4.05
C SER A 56 2.40 10.91 3.46
N HIS A 57 2.41 11.98 4.27
CA HIS A 57 2.11 13.37 3.85
C HIS A 57 3.04 13.91 2.74
N HIS A 58 4.21 13.30 2.52
CA HIS A 58 5.10 13.67 1.42
C HIS A 58 4.71 13.01 0.08
N SER A 59 3.73 12.10 0.09
CA SER A 59 3.23 11.45 -1.12
C SER A 59 2.23 12.38 -1.79
N GLN A 60 2.51 12.76 -3.02
CA GLN A 60 1.61 13.56 -3.85
C GLN A 60 1.00 12.67 -4.94
N PRO A 61 -0.28 12.88 -5.32
CA PRO A 61 -0.83 12.24 -6.51
C PRO A 61 0.01 12.63 -7.73
N PHE A 62 0.07 11.73 -8.72
CA PHE A 62 0.67 12.10 -10.00
C PHE A 62 -0.17 13.21 -10.65
N PRO A 63 0.46 14.16 -11.38
CA PRO A 63 -0.27 15.23 -12.04
C PRO A 63 -1.42 14.69 -12.90
N GLY A 64 -2.62 15.26 -12.72
CA GLY A 64 -3.82 14.88 -13.46
C GLY A 64 -4.61 13.67 -12.92
N VAL A 65 -4.08 12.91 -11.95
CA VAL A 65 -4.79 11.72 -11.41
C VAL A 65 -6.11 12.10 -10.76
N GLU A 66 -6.13 13.12 -9.91
CA GLU A 66 -7.35 13.53 -9.21
C GLU A 66 -8.43 13.99 -10.20
N GLN A 67 -8.03 14.75 -11.24
CA GLN A 67 -8.97 15.19 -12.28
C GLN A 67 -9.52 14.00 -13.06
N ALA A 68 -8.65 13.09 -13.51
CA ALA A 68 -9.08 11.90 -14.25
C ALA A 68 -10.04 11.03 -13.41
N LEU A 69 -9.79 10.88 -12.12
CA LEU A 69 -10.68 10.14 -11.22
C LEU A 69 -12.03 10.84 -11.06
N ARG A 70 -12.06 12.17 -10.89
CA ARG A 70 -13.32 12.93 -10.85
C ARG A 70 -14.11 12.82 -12.15
N ASP A 71 -13.44 12.89 -13.30
CA ASP A 71 -14.07 12.76 -14.61
C ASP A 71 -14.70 11.37 -14.78
N ILE A 72 -14.02 10.31 -14.34
CA ILE A 72 -14.58 8.95 -14.32
C ILE A 72 -15.77 8.85 -13.36
N ALA A 73 -15.67 9.42 -12.16
CA ALA A 73 -16.79 9.41 -11.22
C ALA A 73 -18.02 10.15 -11.77
N ALA A 74 -17.81 11.24 -12.51
CA ALA A 74 -18.88 12.03 -13.15
C ALA A 74 -19.66 11.26 -14.22
N THR A 75 -19.11 10.16 -14.78
CA THR A 75 -19.85 9.28 -15.70
C THR A 75 -20.79 8.31 -14.97
N GLY A 76 -20.90 8.40 -13.64
CA GLY A 76 -21.68 7.48 -12.80
C GLY A 76 -20.91 6.22 -12.39
N CYS A 77 -19.60 6.15 -12.66
CA CYS A 77 -18.77 5.03 -12.21
C CYS A 77 -18.45 5.13 -10.72
N ARG A 78 -18.57 4.02 -9.99
CA ARG A 78 -18.10 3.90 -8.60
C ARG A 78 -16.61 3.60 -8.59
N LEU A 79 -15.85 4.36 -7.79
CA LEU A 79 -14.41 4.19 -7.65
C LEU A 79 -14.08 3.31 -6.44
N GLY A 80 -13.08 2.44 -6.60
CA GLY A 80 -12.61 1.55 -5.54
C GLY A 80 -11.10 1.38 -5.55
N VAL A 81 -10.51 1.16 -4.37
CA VAL A 81 -9.07 0.94 -4.21
C VAL A 81 -8.82 -0.45 -3.61
N VAL A 82 -8.00 -1.25 -4.29
CA VAL A 82 -7.51 -2.55 -3.79
C VAL A 82 -5.99 -2.52 -3.73
N THR A 83 -5.42 -2.63 -2.54
CA THR A 83 -3.98 -2.40 -2.29
C THR A 83 -3.37 -3.44 -1.35
N SER A 84 -2.05 -3.65 -1.45
CA SER A 84 -1.30 -4.49 -0.49
C SER A 84 -0.71 -3.70 0.68
N LYS A 85 -1.02 -2.39 0.79
CA LYS A 85 -0.60 -1.52 1.90
C LYS A 85 -1.49 -1.77 3.12
N SER A 86 -0.95 -1.61 4.33
CA SER A 86 -1.73 -1.64 5.57
C SER A 86 -2.95 -0.71 5.52
N VAL A 87 -4.01 -1.05 6.26
CA VAL A 87 -5.27 -0.27 6.30
C VAL A 87 -4.99 1.20 6.66
N ALA A 88 -4.19 1.44 7.70
CA ALA A 88 -3.86 2.79 8.16
C ALA A 88 -3.18 3.61 7.06
N ARG A 89 -2.14 3.05 6.42
CA ARG A 89 -1.41 3.75 5.36
C ARG A 89 -2.27 3.95 4.11
N ALA A 90 -3.08 2.96 3.75
CA ALA A 90 -3.96 3.05 2.60
C ALA A 90 -5.01 4.15 2.78
N ARG A 91 -5.59 4.22 3.98
CA ARG A 91 -6.58 5.24 4.35
C ARG A 91 -6.00 6.65 4.24
N THR A 92 -4.84 6.92 4.86
CA THR A 92 -4.19 8.24 4.77
C THR A 92 -3.90 8.69 3.34
N LEU A 93 -3.51 7.76 2.46
CA LEU A 93 -3.23 8.08 1.04
C LEU A 93 -4.50 8.29 0.21
N VAL A 94 -5.60 7.65 0.56
CA VAL A 94 -6.87 7.79 -0.16
C VAL A 94 -7.60 9.05 0.32
N GLU A 95 -7.59 9.33 1.61
CA GLU A 95 -8.17 10.55 2.20
C GLU A 95 -7.44 11.82 1.77
N SER A 96 -6.19 11.73 1.30
CA SER A 96 -5.47 12.86 0.70
C SER A 96 -5.89 13.18 -0.72
N LEU A 97 -6.67 12.30 -1.38
CA LEU A 97 -7.22 12.55 -2.70
C LEU A 97 -8.60 13.19 -2.53
N ASP A 98 -8.84 14.33 -3.16
CA ASP A 98 -10.15 14.98 -3.15
C ASP A 98 -11.11 14.30 -4.16
N VAL A 99 -11.36 13.01 -3.92
CA VAL A 99 -12.12 12.09 -4.77
C VAL A 99 -12.91 11.10 -3.90
N PRO A 100 -14.22 10.90 -4.13
CA PRO A 100 -14.99 9.90 -3.40
C PRO A 100 -14.66 8.47 -3.86
N PHE A 101 -14.32 7.59 -2.92
CA PHE A 101 -14.16 6.16 -3.15
C PHE A 101 -15.23 5.37 -2.40
N ALA A 102 -15.93 4.49 -3.11
CA ALA A 102 -16.97 3.63 -2.54
C ALA A 102 -16.37 2.48 -1.71
N VAL A 103 -15.16 2.04 -2.04
CA VAL A 103 -14.49 0.93 -1.33
C VAL A 103 -12.99 1.14 -1.20
N LEU A 104 -12.45 0.74 -0.05
CA LEU A 104 -11.01 0.61 0.19
C LEU A 104 -10.71 -0.78 0.79
N ARG A 105 -10.11 -1.66 -0.01
CA ARG A 105 -9.62 -2.97 0.44
C ARG A 105 -8.09 -2.96 0.55
N ALA A 106 -7.63 -2.94 1.80
CA ALA A 106 -6.26 -3.27 2.19
C ALA A 106 -6.17 -4.77 2.57
N PRO A 107 -4.97 -5.34 2.80
CA PRO A 107 -4.84 -6.70 3.30
C PRO A 107 -5.63 -6.90 4.60
N GLY A 108 -6.40 -7.97 4.66
CA GLY A 108 -7.21 -8.38 5.79
C GLY A 108 -7.27 -9.90 5.87
N LEU A 109 -8.38 -10.45 6.37
CA LEU A 109 -8.60 -11.89 6.35
C LEU A 109 -8.75 -12.40 4.90
N GLY A 110 -8.01 -13.45 4.54
CA GLY A 110 -8.01 -14.05 3.21
C GLY A 110 -6.67 -13.97 2.48
N ARG A 111 -6.63 -14.41 1.22
CA ARG A 111 -5.40 -14.43 0.43
C ARG A 111 -5.13 -13.04 -0.15
N GLY A 112 -3.92 -12.53 0.06
CA GLY A 112 -3.45 -11.29 -0.56
C GLY A 112 -3.19 -11.45 -2.06
N LYS A 113 -2.84 -10.34 -2.73
CA LYS A 113 -2.41 -10.37 -4.13
C LYS A 113 -1.24 -11.37 -4.31
N PRO A 114 -1.22 -12.17 -5.39
CA PRO A 114 -2.01 -12.04 -6.62
C PRO A 114 -3.38 -12.74 -6.61
N SER A 115 -3.84 -13.26 -5.47
CA SER A 115 -5.19 -13.86 -5.38
C SER A 115 -6.28 -12.84 -5.77
N PRO A 116 -7.35 -13.26 -6.49
CA PRO A 116 -8.43 -12.36 -6.89
C PRO A 116 -9.36 -11.97 -5.72
N ASP A 117 -9.27 -12.63 -4.57
CA ASP A 117 -10.23 -12.52 -3.46
C ASP A 117 -10.55 -11.06 -3.07
N ALA A 118 -9.51 -10.24 -2.85
CA ALA A 118 -9.69 -8.84 -2.45
C ALA A 118 -10.35 -7.98 -3.53
N LEU A 119 -10.13 -8.30 -4.81
CA LEU A 119 -10.77 -7.59 -5.93
C LEU A 119 -12.24 -7.99 -6.06
N LEU A 120 -12.54 -9.29 -5.96
CA LEU A 120 -13.92 -9.79 -6.03
C LEU A 120 -14.78 -9.24 -4.88
N LEU A 121 -14.24 -9.20 -3.66
CA LEU A 121 -14.92 -8.59 -2.51
C LEU A 121 -15.15 -7.08 -2.73
N ALA A 122 -14.14 -6.37 -3.26
CA ALA A 122 -14.29 -4.96 -3.57
C ALA A 122 -15.40 -4.70 -4.60
N LEU A 123 -15.57 -5.58 -5.60
CA LEU A 123 -16.65 -5.47 -6.58
C LEU A 123 -18.04 -5.67 -5.96
N VAL A 124 -18.17 -6.59 -5.01
CA VAL A 124 -19.43 -6.80 -4.25
C VAL A 124 -19.74 -5.58 -3.39
N GLU A 125 -18.76 -5.08 -2.63
CA GLU A 125 -18.91 -3.90 -1.77
C GLU A 125 -19.18 -2.63 -2.58
N CYS A 126 -18.52 -2.48 -3.73
CA CYS A 126 -18.82 -1.43 -4.70
C CYS A 126 -20.17 -1.60 -5.36
N GLY A 127 -20.81 -2.77 -5.31
CA GLY A 127 -22.08 -3.08 -5.97
C GLY A 127 -23.30 -2.64 -5.16
N ASN A 128 -23.17 -2.67 -3.84
CA ASN A 128 -24.18 -2.26 -2.85
C ASN A 128 -24.34 -0.74 -2.76
#